data_AF-A0A9J6FAS6-F1
#
_entry.id   AF-A0A9J6FAS6-F1
#
_cell.length_a   1.000
_cell.length_b   1.000
_cell.length_c   1.000
_cell.angle_alpha   90.00
_cell.angle_beta   90.00
_cell.angle_gamma   90.00
#
_symmetry.space_group_name_H-M   'P 1'
#
loop_
_entity.id
_entity.type
_entity.pdbx_description
1 polymer ?
#
loop_
_entity_poly.entity_id
_entity_poly.type
_entity_poly.pdbx_seq_one_letter_code
_entity_poly.pdbx_strand_id
1 'polypeptide(L)'
;MCDLSLLCGAAQGKTFEAREKCHPSLASEKRYPSERFPVLAFVGAPANFPVQQENLALQAHLSWSDAVLNRARHFIRTSLRAPFVGIHLRNGIDWVRPAGLCRSGTKQGKHLARQ
;
A
#
# COMPACT_ATOMS: atom_id res chain seq x y z
N MET A 1 -57.50 2.23 -10.05
CA MET A 1 -57.83 3.23 -11.08
C MET A 1 -57.75 4.58 -10.39
N CYS A 2 -56.83 5.51 -10.64
CA CYS A 2 -55.83 5.72 -11.69
C CYS A 2 -54.60 6.36 -11.00
N ASP A 3 -53.41 5.77 -11.15
CA ASP A 3 -52.43 6.04 -12.20
C ASP A 3 -51.47 7.17 -11.79
N LEU A 4 -50.34 6.75 -11.20
CA LEU A 4 -49.23 7.60 -10.79
C LEU A 4 -48.09 7.39 -11.78
N SER A 5 -48.27 7.89 -13.00
CA SER A 5 -47.25 7.93 -14.03
C SER A 5 -46.98 9.39 -14.37
N LEU A 6 -45.82 9.92 -13.95
CA LEU A 6 -45.06 10.89 -14.73
C LEU A 6 -43.62 11.03 -14.18
N LEU A 7 -42.67 10.67 -15.05
CA LEU A 7 -41.28 11.14 -15.10
C LEU A 7 -40.27 10.52 -14.12
N CYS A 8 -40.05 9.21 -14.24
CA CYS A 8 -38.70 8.64 -14.12
C CYS A 8 -38.38 7.88 -15.40
N GLY A 9 -37.99 8.63 -16.43
CA GLY A 9 -37.59 8.10 -17.73
C GLY A 9 -36.16 7.59 -17.69
N ALA A 10 -36.02 6.27 -17.71
CA ALA A 10 -35.00 5.52 -18.42
C ALA A 10 -33.53 5.98 -18.27
N ALA A 11 -32.87 5.51 -17.22
CA ALA A 11 -31.48 5.09 -17.31
C ALA A 11 -31.34 3.73 -16.62
N GLN A 12 -31.51 2.70 -17.45
CA GLN A 12 -31.13 1.29 -17.31
C GLN A 12 -30.40 0.92 -16.01
N GLY A 13 -31.00 -0.05 -15.33
CA GLY A 13 -30.45 -0.67 -14.13
C GLY A 13 -28.97 -1.00 -14.25
N LYS A 14 -28.22 -0.48 -13.30
CA LYS A 14 -27.05 -1.17 -12.75
C LYS A 14 -27.25 -1.17 -11.25
N THR A 15 -27.60 -2.34 -10.74
CA THR A 15 -27.28 -2.72 -9.36
C THR A 15 -25.88 -2.17 -9.05
N PHE A 16 -25.77 -1.34 -8.01
CA PHE A 16 -24.48 -0.84 -7.53
C PHE A 16 -23.77 -2.04 -6.90
N GLU A 17 -23.22 -2.90 -7.76
CA GLU A 17 -22.41 -4.03 -7.36
C GLU A 17 -21.12 -3.43 -6.81
N ALA A 18 -20.94 -3.54 -5.50
CA ALA A 18 -19.74 -3.16 -4.76
C ALA A 18 -18.55 -4.06 -5.14
N ARG A 19 -18.22 -4.12 -6.43
CA ARG A 19 -17.18 -4.97 -6.99
C ARG A 19 -16.42 -4.36 -8.17
N GLU A 20 -16.42 -3.04 -8.31
CA GLU A 20 -15.27 -2.41 -8.95
C GLU A 20 -14.13 -2.38 -7.92
N LYS A 21 -13.18 -3.31 -8.06
CA LYS A 21 -11.92 -3.29 -7.31
C LYS A 21 -11.35 -1.88 -7.38
N CYS A 22 -11.20 -1.20 -6.25
CA CYS A 22 -10.42 0.02 -6.13
C CYS A 22 -8.96 -0.29 -6.49
N HIS A 23 -8.65 -0.28 -7.78
CA HIS A 23 -7.28 -0.28 -8.26
C HIS A 23 -6.85 1.19 -8.37
N PRO A 24 -5.85 1.65 -7.60
CA PRO A 24 -5.47 3.06 -7.53
C PRO A 24 -4.94 3.65 -8.84
N SER A 25 -4.70 2.81 -9.86
CA SER A 25 -4.17 3.23 -11.17
C SER A 25 -5.21 3.80 -12.14
N LEU A 26 -6.45 4.05 -11.71
CA LEU A 26 -7.56 4.42 -12.61
C LEU A 26 -7.84 5.94 -12.68
N ALA A 27 -7.09 6.75 -11.93
CA ALA A 27 -7.14 8.20 -12.07
C ALA A 27 -6.39 8.63 -13.33
N SER A 28 -7.06 8.57 -14.48
CA SER A 28 -6.54 9.11 -15.74
C SER A 28 -7.14 10.48 -16.02
N GLU A 29 -6.35 11.38 -16.61
CA GLU A 29 -6.80 12.72 -17.00
C GLU A 29 -8.03 12.69 -17.92
N LYS A 30 -8.13 11.67 -18.77
CA LYS A 30 -9.31 11.45 -19.64
C LYS A 30 -10.60 11.25 -18.85
N ARG A 31 -10.52 10.62 -17.68
CA ARG A 31 -11.67 10.31 -16.82
C ARG A 31 -11.92 11.38 -15.77
N TYR A 32 -10.84 12.01 -15.28
CA TYR A 32 -10.88 13.04 -14.25
C TYR A 32 -10.04 14.25 -14.70
N PRO A 33 -10.58 15.10 -15.59
CA PRO A 33 -9.91 16.33 -16.03
C PRO A 33 -9.80 17.32 -14.86
N SER A 34 -8.67 18.02 -14.76
CA SER A 34 -8.34 18.91 -13.64
C SER A 34 -9.27 20.13 -13.57
N GLU A 35 -9.82 20.58 -14.71
CA GLU A 35 -10.77 21.70 -14.75
C GLU A 35 -12.07 21.38 -14.01
N ARG A 36 -12.47 20.10 -13.99
CA ARG A 36 -13.69 19.62 -13.34
C ARG A 36 -13.42 18.95 -11.99
N PHE A 37 -12.28 18.31 -11.84
CA PHE A 37 -11.86 17.58 -10.65
C PHE A 37 -10.51 18.13 -10.16
N PRO A 38 -10.47 19.33 -9.56
CA PRO A 38 -9.22 19.98 -9.15
C PRO A 38 -8.52 19.25 -8.00
N VAL A 39 -9.23 18.37 -7.28
CA VAL A 39 -8.70 17.58 -6.17
C VAL A 39 -9.15 16.14 -6.31
N LEU A 40 -8.18 15.21 -6.29
CA LEU A 40 -8.42 13.78 -6.20
C LEU A 40 -8.09 13.30 -4.79
N ALA A 41 -9.11 12.99 -4.00
CA ALA A 41 -8.98 12.47 -2.65
C ALA A 41 -9.15 10.95 -2.64
N PHE A 42 -8.17 10.23 -2.09
CA PHE A 42 -8.18 8.77 -1.99
C PHE A 42 -8.31 8.35 -0.53
N VAL A 43 -9.10 7.30 -0.27
CA VAL A 43 -9.28 6.73 1.08
C VAL A 43 -8.00 6.02 1.58
N GLY A 44 -7.12 5.61 0.67
CA GLY A 44 -5.82 5.04 0.96
C GLY A 44 -4.77 5.53 -0.03
N ALA A 45 -3.49 5.26 0.25
CA ALA A 45 -2.40 5.67 -0.62
C ALA A 45 -2.59 5.05 -2.03
N PRO A 46 -2.56 5.86 -3.11
CA PRO A 46 -2.71 5.36 -4.47
C PRO A 46 -1.39 4.77 -4.99
N ALA A 47 -0.86 3.78 -4.28
CA ALA A 47 0.41 3.15 -4.58
C ALA A 47 0.36 1.64 -4.26
N ASN A 48 1.27 0.89 -4.88
CA ASN A 48 1.43 -0.53 -4.60
C ASN A 48 2.13 -0.76 -3.26
N PHE A 49 1.76 -1.86 -2.58
CA PHE A 49 2.48 -2.37 -1.42
C PHE A 49 2.81 -3.86 -1.64
N PRO A 50 4.08 -4.28 -1.52
CA PRO A 50 5.27 -3.47 -1.27
C PRO A 50 5.59 -2.48 -2.41
N VAL A 51 6.46 -1.50 -2.12
CA VAL A 51 6.93 -0.54 -3.12
C VAL A 51 7.63 -1.25 -4.28
N GLN A 52 7.42 -0.76 -5.50
CA GLN A 52 8.06 -1.28 -6.70
C GLN A 52 9.55 -0.92 -6.74
N GLN A 53 10.37 -1.77 -7.37
CA GLN A 53 11.83 -1.63 -7.39
C GLN A 53 12.28 -0.29 -7.97
N GLU A 54 11.58 0.19 -9.00
CA GLU A 54 11.87 1.43 -9.72
C GLU A 54 11.69 2.66 -8.83
N ASN A 55 10.80 2.57 -7.84
CA ASN A 55 10.47 3.66 -6.92
C ASN A 55 11.41 3.72 -5.71
N LEU A 56 12.29 2.74 -5.51
CA LEU A 56 13.19 2.72 -4.33
C LEU A 56 14.14 3.92 -4.28
N ALA A 57 14.60 4.40 -5.45
CA ALA A 57 15.49 5.55 -5.54
C ALA A 57 14.82 6.85 -5.02
N LEU A 58 13.49 6.93 -5.02
CA LEU A 58 12.75 8.10 -4.57
C LEU A 58 12.90 8.39 -3.07
N GLN A 59 13.35 7.40 -2.29
CA GLN A 59 13.66 7.60 -0.87
C GLN A 59 14.71 8.71 -0.66
N ALA A 60 15.57 9.00 -1.65
CA ALA A 60 16.54 10.10 -1.59
C ALA A 60 15.89 11.49 -1.44
N HIS A 61 14.63 11.64 -1.84
CA HIS A 61 13.88 12.90 -1.66
C HIS A 61 13.26 13.03 -0.26
N LEU A 62 13.29 11.97 0.55
CA LEU A 62 12.80 12.00 1.92
C LEU A 62 13.92 12.47 2.85
N SER A 63 13.83 13.74 3.26
CA SER A 63 14.71 14.33 4.28
C SER A 63 14.06 14.29 5.66
N TRP A 64 14.81 13.85 6.67
CA TRP A 64 14.37 13.95 8.06
C TRP A 64 14.25 15.42 8.46
N SER A 65 13.22 15.77 9.23
CA SER A 65 13.13 17.11 9.81
C SER A 65 14.26 17.36 10.81
N ASP A 66 14.63 18.62 10.98
CA ASP A 66 15.71 19.02 11.90
C ASP A 66 15.48 18.50 13.33
N ALA A 67 14.22 18.47 13.78
CA ALA A 67 13.85 17.96 15.09
C ALA A 67 14.17 16.47 15.28
N VAL A 68 14.01 15.64 14.24
CA VAL A 68 14.37 14.21 14.30
C VAL A 68 15.88 14.05 14.19
N LEU A 69 16.49 14.77 13.25
CA LEU A 69 17.93 14.69 12.98
C LEU A 69 18.76 15.11 14.20
N ASN A 70 18.35 16.18 14.89
CA ASN A 70 19.04 16.68 16.09
C ASN A 70 18.93 15.70 17.26
N ARG A 71 17.77 15.06 17.46
CA ARG A 71 17.60 14.02 18.48
C ARG A 71 18.48 12.80 18.19
N ALA A 72 18.53 12.35 16.93
CA ALA A 72 19.38 11.25 16.53
C ALA A 72 20.87 11.56 16.75
N ARG A 73 21.33 12.75 16.33
CA ARG A 73 22.72 13.20 16.54
C ARG A 73 23.07 13.28 18.02
N HIS A 74 22.19 13.82 18.85
CA HIS A 74 22.40 13.91 20.30
C HIS A 74 22.52 12.52 20.92
N PHE A 75 21.63 11.58 20.56
CA PHE A 75 21.69 10.21 21.04
C PHE A 75 23.00 9.51 20.66
N ILE A 76 23.40 9.62 19.39
CA ILE A 76 24.67 9.05 18.91
C ILE A 76 25.85 9.61 19.70
N ARG A 77 25.93 10.93 19.89
CA ARG A 77 27.05 11.58 20.60
C ARG A 77 27.13 11.25 22.08
N THR A 78 26.00 11.00 22.73
CA THR A 78 25.93 10.78 24.18
C THR A 78 26.01 9.30 24.57
N SER A 79 25.47 8.43 23.71
CA SER A 79 25.23 7.02 24.07
C SER A 79 26.10 6.05 23.29
N LEU A 80 26.65 6.43 22.12
CA LEU A 80 27.40 5.54 21.24
C LEU A 80 28.83 6.03 21.04
N ARG A 81 29.79 5.09 20.99
CA ARG A 81 31.17 5.36 20.58
C ARG A 81 31.34 4.91 19.13
N ALA A 82 31.92 5.75 18.29
CA ALA A 82 32.14 5.44 16.88
C ALA A 82 33.42 4.59 16.68
N PRO A 83 33.47 3.69 15.69
CA PRO A 83 32.37 3.28 14.80
C PRO A 83 31.36 2.36 15.53
N PHE A 84 30.10 2.37 15.09
CA PHE A 84 29.04 1.52 15.65
C PHE A 84 28.24 0.80 14.56
N VAL A 85 27.59 -0.31 14.92
CA VAL A 85 26.70 -1.09 14.04
C VAL A 85 25.26 -0.94 14.53
N GLY A 86 24.36 -0.54 13.62
CA GLY A 86 22.92 -0.47 13.89
C GLY A 86 22.21 -1.77 13.56
N ILE A 87 21.46 -2.33 14.51
CA ILE A 87 20.65 -3.55 14.32
C ILE A 87 19.19 -3.23 14.69
N HIS A 88 18.26 -3.46 13.76
CA HIS A 88 16.83 -3.35 14.01
C HIS A 88 16.22 -4.74 14.23
N LEU A 89 15.95 -5.08 15.50
CA LEU A 89 15.32 -6.34 15.87
C LEU A 89 13.79 -6.19 15.90
N ARG A 90 13.08 -6.81 14.96
CA ARG A 90 11.61 -6.84 14.92
C ARG A 90 11.07 -8.13 15.53
N ASN A 91 11.15 -8.25 16.86
CA ASN A 91 10.81 -9.50 17.57
C ASN A 91 9.51 -9.41 18.40
N GLY A 92 8.66 -8.41 18.13
CA GLY A 92 7.38 -8.26 18.82
C GLY A 92 6.42 -9.43 18.54
N ILE A 93 5.47 -9.67 19.45
CA ILE A 93 4.52 -10.79 19.34
C ILE A 93 3.69 -10.75 18.03
N ASP A 94 3.47 -9.56 17.49
CA ASP A 94 2.77 -9.35 16.21
C ASP A 94 3.59 -9.78 14.99
N TRP A 95 4.89 -10.05 15.15
CA TRP A 95 5.77 -10.59 14.12
C TRP A 95 5.90 -12.11 14.18
N VAL A 96 5.73 -12.71 15.37
CA VAL A 96 5.86 -14.16 15.59
C VAL A 96 4.63 -14.93 15.06
N ARG A 97 3.42 -14.36 15.17
CA ARG A 97 2.18 -15.01 14.70
C ARG A 97 2.08 -15.15 13.17
N PRO A 98 2.44 -14.14 12.35
CA PRO A 98 2.44 -14.27 10.89
C PRO A 98 3.60 -15.10 10.33
N ALA A 99 4.69 -15.29 11.09
CA ALA A 99 5.85 -16.08 10.64
C ALA A 99 5.49 -17.55 10.33
N GLY A 100 4.38 -18.07 10.87
CA GLY A 100 3.83 -19.37 10.50
C GLY A 100 3.18 -19.44 9.11
N LEU A 101 2.89 -18.28 8.48
CA LEU A 101 2.31 -18.20 7.12
C LEU A 101 3.39 -18.09 6.03
N CYS A 102 4.66 -17.87 6.40
CA CYS A 102 5.79 -18.03 5.50
C CYS A 102 6.05 -19.52 5.27
N ARG A 103 5.20 -20.18 4.45
CA ARG A 103 5.51 -21.50 3.91
C ARG A 103 6.76 -21.38 3.06
N SER A 104 7.91 -21.80 3.60
CA SER A 104 9.07 -22.13 2.78
C SER A 104 8.62 -23.15 1.74
N GLY A 105 8.53 -22.74 0.48
CA GLY A 105 8.19 -23.62 -0.62
C GLY A 105 9.31 -24.62 -0.86
N THR A 106 9.36 -25.71 -0.11
CA THR A 106 10.03 -26.93 -0.57
C THR A 106 9.13 -27.53 -1.65
N LYS A 107 9.38 -27.19 -2.91
CA LYS A 107 8.95 -28.07 -4.00
C LYS A 107 9.80 -29.33 -3.90
N GLN A 108 9.41 -30.27 -3.04
CA GLN A 108 9.85 -31.65 -3.23
C GLN A 108 9.26 -32.12 -4.55
N GLY A 109 10.11 -32.18 -5.58
CA GLY A 109 9.81 -32.86 -6.82
C GLY A 109 9.43 -34.30 -6.49
N LYS A 110 8.17 -34.66 -6.75
CA LYS A 110 7.75 -36.07 -6.80
C LYS A 110 8.44 -36.69 -8.00
N HIS A 111 9.66 -37.20 -7.82
CA HIS A 111 10.31 -38.06 -8.81
C HIS A 111 10.22 -39.51 -8.33
N LEU A 112 9.54 -40.32 -9.16
CA LEU A 112 9.49 -41.78 -9.22
C LEU A 112 9.95 -42.61 -8.00
N ALA A 113 9.00 -43.35 -7.43
CA ALA A 113 9.17 -44.78 -7.20
C ALA A 113 7.77 -45.43 -7.19
N ARG A 114 7.36 -45.99 -8.32
CA ARG A 114 6.40 -47.10 -8.32
C ARG A 114 7.21 -48.33 -7.94
N GLN A 115 6.85 -48.97 -6.83
CA GLN A 115 7.05 -50.40 -6.62
C GLN A 115 5.66 -51.02 -6.55
#